data_AF-A0A956MIK6-F1
#
_entry.id   AF-A0A956MIK6-F1
#
_cell.length_a   1.000
_cell.length_b   1.000
_cell.length_c   1.000
_cell.angle_alpha   90.00
_cell.angle_beta   90.00
_cell.angle_gamma   90.00
#
_symmetry.space_group_name_H-M   'P 1'
#
loop_
_entity.id
_entity.type
_entity.pdbx_description
1 polymer ?
#
loop_
_entity_poly.entity_id
_entity_poly.type
_entity_poly.pdbx_seq_one_letter_code
_entity_poly.pdbx_strand_id
1 'polypeptide(L)'
;MTRARAGWRTLRALVEKAYRDDIFFMAGAITFNLVIAIVPILLLAAGVTGWVLKARFVDPGAGAVGLVLRALPRGAVDPDLVTALEDTVAQVVDQSTGFSLAGALVLVWISTRLVGTLRSVLR
;
A
#
# COMPACT_ATOMS: atom_id res chain seq x y z
N MET A 1 -37.47 -19.47 -22.63
CA MET A 1 -37.16 -19.44 -21.18
C MET A 1 -36.03 -20.42 -20.76
N THR A 2 -35.09 -20.78 -21.65
CA THR A 2 -34.09 -21.85 -21.41
C THR A 2 -32.74 -21.37 -20.88
N ARG A 3 -32.34 -20.13 -21.15
CA ARG A 3 -31.04 -19.58 -20.71
C ARG A 3 -30.93 -19.35 -19.20
N ALA A 4 -32.02 -18.93 -18.54
CA ALA A 4 -32.03 -18.66 -17.10
C ALA A 4 -31.78 -19.92 -16.25
N ARG A 5 -32.35 -21.07 -16.63
CA ARG A 5 -32.14 -22.35 -15.91
C ARG A 5 -30.74 -22.92 -16.14
N ALA A 6 -30.19 -22.75 -17.35
CA ALA A 6 -28.83 -23.16 -17.66
C ALA A 6 -27.80 -22.33 -16.87
N GLY A 7 -27.98 -21.00 -16.83
CA GLY A 7 -27.13 -20.09 -16.06
C GLY A 7 -27.14 -20.40 -14.57
N TRP A 8 -28.31 -20.66 -13.99
CA TRP A 8 -28.46 -21.03 -12.57
C TRP A 8 -27.69 -22.31 -12.23
N ARG A 9 -27.72 -23.31 -13.10
CA ARG A 9 -27.05 -24.59 -12.86
C ARG A 9 -25.52 -24.44 -12.91
N THR A 10 -24.98 -23.66 -13.84
CA THR A 10 -23.55 -23.30 -13.86
C THR A 10 -23.14 -22.50 -12.64
N LEU A 11 -23.93 -21.50 -12.22
CA LEU A 11 -23.63 -20.69 -11.04
C LEU A 11 -23.60 -21.55 -9.78
N ARG A 12 -24.59 -22.44 -9.62
CA ARG A 12 -24.67 -23.35 -8.48
C ARG A 12 -23.49 -24.32 -8.45
N ALA A 13 -23.14 -24.91 -9.59
CA ALA A 13 -21.98 -25.80 -9.71
C ALA A 13 -20.65 -25.07 -9.41
N LEU A 14 -20.51 -23.80 -9.82
CA LEU A 14 -19.34 -22.99 -9.50
C LEU A 14 -19.25 -22.69 -8.00
N VAL A 15 -20.36 -22.28 -7.37
CA VAL A 15 -20.40 -22.03 -5.91
C VAL A 15 -20.10 -23.29 -5.13
N GLU A 16 -20.70 -24.42 -5.52
CA GLU A 16 -20.53 -25.71 -4.85
C GLU A 16 -19.10 -26.26 -5.04
N LYS A 17 -18.46 -25.97 -6.17
CA LYS A 17 -17.03 -26.23 -6.37
C LYS A 17 -16.16 -25.31 -5.52
N ALA A 18 -16.44 -24.02 -5.49
CA ALA A 18 -15.68 -23.06 -4.70
C ALA A 18 -15.74 -23.34 -3.19
N TYR A 19 -16.87 -23.85 -2.71
CA TYR A 19 -17.02 -24.28 -1.31
C TYR A 19 -16.28 -25.58 -1.03
N ARG A 20 -16.25 -26.51 -1.99
CA ARG A 20 -15.54 -27.79 -1.86
C ARG A 20 -14.02 -27.64 -1.89
N ASP A 21 -13.54 -26.65 -2.64
CA ASP A 21 -12.12 -26.36 -2.83
C ASP A 21 -11.62 -25.26 -1.85
N ASP A 22 -12.43 -24.86 -0.85
CA ASP A 22 -12.13 -23.81 0.15
C ASP A 22 -11.62 -22.48 -0.44
N ILE A 23 -12.03 -22.15 -1.67
CA ILE A 23 -11.48 -21.03 -2.45
C ILE A 23 -11.67 -19.69 -1.74
N PHE A 24 -12.81 -19.48 -1.08
CA PHE A 24 -13.08 -18.24 -0.35
C PHE A 24 -12.17 -18.08 0.88
N PHE A 25 -11.86 -19.16 1.57
CA PHE A 25 -10.94 -19.14 2.71
C PHE A 25 -9.52 -18.81 2.23
N MET A 26 -9.06 -19.47 1.17
CA MET A 26 -7.75 -19.22 0.55
C MET A 26 -7.63 -17.79 0.00
N ALA A 27 -8.66 -17.31 -0.70
CA ALA A 27 -8.73 -15.94 -1.20
C ALA A 27 -8.68 -14.91 -0.06
N GLY A 28 -9.34 -15.20 1.07
CA GLY A 28 -9.25 -14.40 2.29
C GLY A 28 -7.82 -14.34 2.84
N ALA A 29 -7.14 -15.48 2.94
CA ALA A 29 -5.76 -15.56 3.41
C ALA A 29 -4.77 -14.81 2.48
N ILE A 30 -4.97 -14.88 1.16
CA ILE A 30 -4.17 -14.13 0.18
C ILE A 30 -4.44 -12.62 0.30
N THR A 31 -5.71 -12.22 0.34
CA THR A 31 -6.12 -10.81 0.42
C THR A 31 -5.61 -10.16 1.70
N PHE A 32 -5.66 -10.88 2.83
CA PHE A 32 -5.11 -10.40 4.09
C PHE A 32 -3.60 -10.11 4.00
N ASN A 33 -2.83 -11.04 3.41
CA ASN A 33 -1.39 -10.80 3.19
C ASN A 33 -1.14 -9.62 2.24
N LEU A 34 -1.97 -9.44 1.23
CA LEU A 34 -1.87 -8.30 0.30
C LEU A 34 -2.14 -6.97 1.01
N VAL A 35 -3.15 -6.90 1.89
CA VAL A 35 -3.43 -5.70 2.68
C VAL A 35 -2.27 -5.37 3.62
N ILE A 36 -1.71 -6.38 4.29
CA ILE A 36 -0.51 -6.19 5.14
C ILE A 36 0.68 -5.68 4.32
N ALA A 37 0.83 -6.14 3.06
CA ALA A 37 1.91 -5.71 2.18
C ALA A 37 1.87 -4.21 1.85
N ILE A 38 0.73 -3.53 2.04
CA ILE A 38 0.63 -2.07 1.83
C ILE A 38 1.53 -1.33 2.81
N VAL A 39 1.64 -1.77 4.06
CA VAL A 39 2.42 -1.10 5.11
C VAL A 39 3.90 -0.94 4.74
N PRO A 40 4.66 -2.02 4.40
CA PRO A 40 6.05 -1.86 4.01
C PRO A 40 6.24 -1.10 2.69
N ILE A 41 5.26 -1.15 1.77
CA ILE A 41 5.28 -0.32 0.55
C ILE A 41 5.21 1.16 0.90
N LEU A 42 4.30 1.55 1.81
CA LEU A 42 4.18 2.94 2.25
C LEU A 42 5.44 3.42 2.99
N LEU A 43 6.02 2.57 3.86
CA LEU A 43 7.29 2.89 4.52
C LEU A 43 8.41 3.09 3.51
N LEU A 44 8.54 2.17 2.54
CA LEU A 44 9.55 2.29 1.49
C LEU A 44 9.33 3.57 0.66
N ALA A 45 8.08 3.89 0.32
CA ALA A 45 7.74 5.10 -0.42
C ALA A 45 8.10 6.37 0.36
N ALA A 46 7.80 6.43 1.66
CA ALA A 46 8.19 7.53 2.54
C ALA A 46 9.72 7.67 2.61
N GLY A 47 10.42 6.53 2.78
CA GLY A 47 11.87 6.50 2.82
C GLY A 47 12.52 7.00 1.52
N VAL A 48 12.08 6.49 0.38
CA VAL A 48 12.55 6.91 -0.95
C VAL A 48 12.25 8.39 -1.19
N THR A 49 11.06 8.85 -0.79
CA THR A 49 10.68 10.27 -0.90
C THR A 49 11.64 11.14 -0.10
N GLY A 50 11.90 10.81 1.17
CA GLY A 50 12.87 11.56 1.99
C GLY A 50 14.29 11.56 1.40
N TRP A 51 14.73 10.45 0.80
CA TRP A 51 16.00 10.40 0.05
C TRP A 51 16.01 11.33 -1.17
N VAL A 52 14.93 11.33 -1.96
CA VAL A 52 14.80 12.23 -3.12
C VAL A 52 14.80 13.70 -2.68
N LEU A 53 14.11 14.04 -1.60
CA LEU A 53 14.07 15.39 -1.04
C LEU A 53 15.48 15.85 -0.61
N LYS A 54 16.22 15.01 0.13
CA LYS A 54 17.62 15.28 0.53
C LYS A 54 18.54 15.50 -0.66
N ALA A 55 18.31 14.79 -1.77
CA ALA A 55 19.12 14.92 -2.98
C ALA A 55 18.79 16.16 -3.83
N ARG A 56 17.57 16.69 -3.71
CA ARG A 56 17.06 17.76 -4.59
C ARG A 56 17.12 19.15 -3.96
N PHE A 57 17.15 19.25 -2.63
CA PHE A 57 17.06 20.52 -1.91
C PHE A 57 18.17 20.65 -0.87
N VAL A 58 18.71 21.86 -0.72
CA VAL A 58 19.65 22.20 0.36
C VAL A 58 18.94 22.18 1.72
N ASP A 59 17.70 22.66 1.76
CA ASP A 59 16.76 22.49 2.87
C ASP A 59 15.58 21.62 2.40
N PRO A 60 15.61 20.31 2.70
CA PRO A 60 14.60 19.36 2.25
C PRO A 60 13.21 19.64 2.82
N GLY A 61 13.12 20.16 4.04
CA GLY A 61 11.85 20.44 4.73
C GLY A 61 11.14 21.61 4.08
N ALA A 62 11.82 22.76 4.01
CA ALA A 62 11.28 23.97 3.41
C ALA A 62 10.97 23.77 1.90
N GLY A 63 11.82 23.04 1.18
CA GLY A 63 11.61 22.74 -0.23
C GLY A 63 10.33 21.94 -0.49
N ALA A 64 10.08 20.90 0.29
CA ALA A 64 8.92 20.03 0.12
C ALA A 64 7.61 20.71 0.55
N VAL A 65 7.61 21.41 1.69
CA VAL A 65 6.46 22.21 2.14
C VAL A 65 6.10 23.25 1.10
N GLY A 66 7.11 23.94 0.54
CA GLY A 66 6.91 24.91 -0.54
C GLY A 66 6.30 24.31 -1.81
N LEU A 67 6.60 23.05 -2.16
CA LEU A 67 5.96 22.36 -3.28
C LEU A 67 4.48 22.06 -3.00
N VAL A 68 4.16 21.59 -1.79
CA VAL A 68 2.78 21.27 -1.40
C VAL A 68 1.93 22.53 -1.33
N LEU A 69 2.44 23.59 -0.71
CA LEU A 69 1.72 24.87 -0.60
C LEU A 69 1.44 25.51 -1.96
N ARG A 70 2.32 25.31 -2.96
CA ARG A 70 2.09 25.78 -4.34
C ARG A 70 0.97 25.02 -5.05
N ALA A 71 0.69 23.78 -4.65
CA ALA A 71 -0.37 22.97 -5.22
C ALA A 71 -1.75 23.26 -4.61
N LEU A 72 -1.80 23.94 -3.45
CA LEU A 72 -3.03 24.26 -2.75
C LEU A 72 -3.68 25.57 -3.27
N PRO A 73 -5.03 25.68 -3.27
CA PRO A 73 -5.72 26.93 -3.59
C PRO A 73 -5.35 28.05 -2.61
N ARG A 74 -5.08 29.25 -3.14
CA ARG A 74 -4.73 30.43 -2.32
C ARG A 74 -5.94 30.81 -1.46
N GLY A 75 -5.80 30.73 -0.13
CA GLY A 75 -6.83 31.14 0.85
C GLY A 75 -7.42 29.99 1.69
N ALA A 76 -7.04 28.74 1.45
CA ALA A 76 -7.54 27.56 2.18
C ALA A 76 -6.51 26.97 3.17
N VAL A 77 -5.42 27.69 3.46
CA VAL A 77 -4.30 27.16 4.23
C VAL A 77 -4.36 27.68 5.65
N ASP A 78 -4.80 26.81 6.56
CA ASP A 78 -4.76 27.01 8.00
C ASP A 78 -3.29 26.96 8.49
N PRO A 79 -2.81 27.92 9.31
CA PRO A 79 -1.48 27.87 9.92
C PRO A 79 -1.16 26.56 10.65
N ASP A 80 -2.16 25.95 11.29
CA ASP A 80 -1.99 24.68 12.01
C ASP A 80 -1.70 23.52 11.04
N LEU A 81 -2.32 23.55 9.86
CA LEU A 81 -2.07 22.57 8.79
C LEU A 81 -0.65 22.69 8.25
N VAL A 82 -0.13 23.91 8.11
CA VAL A 82 1.25 24.15 7.66
C VAL A 82 2.25 23.58 8.65
N THR A 83 2.04 23.84 9.95
CA THR A 83 2.91 23.35 11.01
C THR A 83 2.92 21.82 11.05
N ALA A 84 1.74 21.19 11.01
CA ALA A 84 1.62 19.73 10.96
C ALA A 84 2.31 19.13 9.72
N LEU A 85 2.25 19.82 8.57
CA LEU A 85 2.92 19.40 7.35
C LEU A 85 4.45 19.51 7.48
N GLU A 86 4.95 20.61 8.04
CA GLU A 86 6.37 20.83 8.30
C GLU A 86 6.94 19.73 9.20
N ASP A 87 6.27 19.42 10.31
CA ASP A 87 6.67 18.36 11.24
C ASP A 87 6.67 16.98 10.56
N THR A 88 5.63 16.68 9.79
CA THR A 88 5.50 15.41 9.07
C THR A 88 6.62 15.24 8.05
N VAL A 89 6.88 16.28 7.26
CA VAL A 89 7.96 16.29 6.25
C VAL A 89 9.32 16.15 6.92
N ALA A 90 9.55 16.88 8.02
CA ALA A 90 10.79 16.80 8.79
C ALA A 90 11.04 15.36 9.28
N GLN A 91 10.01 14.70 9.84
CA GLN A 91 10.10 13.31 10.28
C GLN A 91 10.40 12.34 9.12
N VAL A 92 9.74 12.50 7.98
CA VAL A 92 9.97 11.66 6.78
C VAL A 92 11.39 11.82 6.25
N VAL A 93 11.89 13.06 6.21
CA VAL A 93 13.26 13.34 5.79
C VAL A 93 14.25 12.75 6.79
N ASP A 94 14.09 13.02 8.08
CA ASP A 94 15.02 12.55 9.12
C ASP A 94 15.13 11.02 9.14
N GLN A 95 13.98 10.33 9.19
CA GLN A 95 13.90 8.87 9.29
C GLN A 95 13.91 8.14 7.94
N SER A 96 14.18 8.85 6.84
CA SER A 96 14.15 8.31 5.46
C SER A 96 14.94 7.02 5.26
N THR A 97 16.14 6.92 5.85
CA THR A 97 16.95 5.69 5.80
C THR A 97 16.30 4.56 6.59
N GLY A 98 15.79 4.85 7.79
CA GLY A 98 15.08 3.89 8.62
C GLY A 98 13.84 3.34 7.93
N PHE A 99 13.00 4.22 7.36
CA PHE A 99 11.81 3.82 6.60
C PHE A 99 12.15 3.01 5.35
N SER A 100 13.22 3.37 4.63
CA SER A 100 13.66 2.62 3.45
C SER A 100 14.13 1.21 3.82
N LEU A 101 14.98 1.08 4.85
CA LEU A 101 15.51 -0.21 5.29
C LEU A 101 14.41 -1.09 5.89
N ALA A 102 13.61 -0.54 6.81
CA ALA A 102 12.50 -1.27 7.43
C ALA A 102 11.47 -1.69 6.38
N GLY A 103 11.08 -0.76 5.51
CA GLY A 103 10.16 -1.03 4.40
C GLY A 103 10.70 -2.14 3.49
N ALA A 104 11.96 -2.06 3.06
CA ALA A 104 12.56 -3.06 2.17
C ALA A 104 12.63 -4.45 2.83
N LEU A 105 13.11 -4.53 4.07
CA LEU A 105 13.25 -5.81 4.78
C LEU A 105 11.90 -6.48 5.00
N VAL A 106 10.92 -5.71 5.50
CA VAL A 106 9.56 -6.23 5.74
C VAL A 106 8.88 -6.57 4.42
N LEU A 107 9.09 -5.79 3.37
CA LEU A 107 8.55 -6.07 2.03
C LEU A 107 9.09 -7.39 1.48
N VAL A 108 10.39 -7.64 1.56
CA VAL A 108 11.00 -8.90 1.11
C VAL A 108 10.42 -10.09 1.88
N TRP A 109 10.28 -9.94 3.20
CA TRP A 109 9.70 -10.97 4.04
C TRP A 109 8.23 -11.28 3.70
N ILE A 110 7.39 -10.25 3.58
CA ILE A 110 5.97 -10.40 3.19
C ILE A 110 5.83 -10.94 1.76
N SER A 111 6.69 -10.49 0.84
CA SER A 111 6.69 -10.98 -0.55
C SER A 111 6.94 -12.49 -0.60
N THR A 112 7.90 -12.96 0.20
CA THR A 112 8.19 -14.40 0.30
C THR A 112 6.99 -15.17 0.87
N ARG A 113 6.34 -14.63 1.90
CA ARG A 113 5.14 -15.24 2.49
C ARG A 113 3.98 -15.29 1.48
N LEU A 114 3.74 -14.21 0.75
CA LEU A 114 2.68 -14.09 -0.25
C LEU A 114 2.88 -15.08 -1.41
N VAL A 115 4.09 -15.17 -1.95
CA VAL A 115 4.43 -16.17 -2.98
C VAL A 115 4.24 -17.59 -2.45
N GLY A 116 4.59 -17.82 -1.19
CA GLY A 116 4.35 -19.09 -0.49
C GLY A 116 2.87 -19.47 -0.45
N THR A 117 1.98 -18.53 -0.07
CA THR A 117 0.53 -18.78 0.00
C THR A 117 -0.08 -18.94 -1.39
N LEU A 118 0.32 -18.15 -2.39
CA LEU A 118 -0.14 -18.36 -3.76
C LEU A 118 0.27 -19.73 -4.30
N ARG A 119 1.51 -20.15 -4.05
CA ARG A 119 2.00 -21.47 -4.48
C ARG A 119 1.22 -22.61 -3.83
N SER A 120 0.80 -22.50 -2.56
CA SER A 120 0.03 -23.55 -1.92
C SER A 120 -1.38 -23.70 -2.48
N VAL A 121 -1.96 -22.62 -3.02
CA VAL A 121 -3.31 -22.64 -3.63
C VAL A 121 -3.28 -23.14 -5.07
N LEU A 122 -2.17 -22.93 -5.79
CA LEU A 122 -2.01 -23.34 -7.19
C LEU A 122 -1.55 -24.78 -7.40
N ARG A 123 -1.21 -25.49 -6.31
CA ARG A 123 -0.83 -26.91 -6.33
C ARG A 123 -2.04 -27.77 -5.98
#